data_AF-A0A8X8XMC9-F1
#
_entry.id   AF-A0A8X8XMC9-F1
#
_cell.length_a   1.000
_cell.length_b   1.000
_cell.length_c   1.000
_cell.angle_alpha   90.00
_cell.angle_beta   90.00
_cell.angle_gamma   90.00
#
_symmetry.space_group_name_H-M   'P 1'
#
loop_
_entity.id
_entity.type
_entity.pdbx_description
1 polymer ?
#
loop_
_entity_poly.entity_id
_entity_poly.type
_entity_poly.pdbx_seq_one_letter_code
_entity_poly.pdbx_strand_id
1 'polypeptide(L)'
;MKSISSADKLEDQKFNALRLRQLTETNPSIRAEFGESGDNVAMLIDAISRADALSKSQHIWYIDMIEKRYDDLAENEIDDIDTSDKDLKRLHDDLRENLIATITSVSIHSDNIKKSIAETPDAVQLLVNAMHYRGREELRTTAVVAIRTLCSLDSNKILFAKAEKIFKYLTRMFDFRDGLVLKAAFGTILSLWSFLDDTESNSVFTIEPSVKAHVIKGIIKLIEARCFLDDVLEFLARLSIHDDATEKMVMYDATTCLFYVLRKNPSLHTKENCAVILHAICCKKDHRTLIEMRSEEKSRRTLSRLVEGGTPRAIIKVNGILERLKE
;
A
#
# COMPACT_ATOMS: atom_id res chain seq x y z
N MET A 1 -6.75 0.22 -34.07
CA MET A 1 -5.39 0.28 -33.48
C MET A 1 -4.64 -0.97 -33.89
N LYS A 2 -3.36 -0.89 -34.33
CA LYS A 2 -2.53 -2.11 -34.43
C LYS A 2 -2.39 -2.67 -33.01
N SER A 3 -2.55 -3.97 -32.86
CA SER A 3 -2.59 -4.60 -31.55
C SER A 3 -1.22 -4.53 -30.87
N ILE A 4 -1.19 -4.06 -29.61
CA ILE A 4 0.01 -4.12 -28.75
C ILE A 4 0.50 -5.57 -28.68
N SER A 5 -0.41 -6.53 -28.78
CA SER A 5 -0.16 -7.95 -28.63
C SER A 5 0.08 -8.69 -29.97
N SER A 6 -0.14 -8.03 -31.12
CA SER A 6 0.13 -8.59 -32.46
C SER A 6 1.48 -8.19 -33.03
N ALA A 7 2.28 -7.43 -32.27
CA ALA A 7 3.63 -7.05 -32.69
C ALA A 7 4.62 -8.15 -32.30
N ASP A 8 5.35 -8.68 -33.30
CA ASP A 8 6.34 -9.75 -33.10
C ASP A 8 7.59 -9.28 -32.35
N LYS A 9 7.88 -7.97 -32.38
CA LYS A 9 9.06 -7.38 -31.74
C LYS A 9 8.68 -6.60 -30.48
N LEU A 10 9.46 -6.79 -29.41
CA LEU A 10 9.26 -6.10 -28.13
C LEU A 10 9.31 -4.57 -28.26
N GLU A 11 10.16 -4.03 -29.13
CA GLU A 11 10.23 -2.59 -29.43
C GLU A 11 8.90 -2.05 -29.97
N ASP A 12 8.28 -2.78 -30.88
CA ASP A 12 7.00 -2.41 -31.47
C ASP A 12 5.87 -2.50 -30.41
N GLN A 13 5.91 -3.50 -29.53
CA GLN A 13 4.99 -3.62 -28.40
C GLN A 13 5.12 -2.41 -27.46
N LYS A 14 6.35 -2.06 -27.07
CA LYS A 14 6.65 -0.89 -26.24
C LYS A 14 6.16 0.40 -26.90
N PHE A 15 6.45 0.59 -28.19
CA PHE A 15 6.04 1.78 -28.94
C PHE A 15 4.51 1.91 -29.00
N ASN A 16 3.81 0.81 -29.29
CA ASN A 16 2.35 0.80 -29.32
C ASN A 16 1.74 1.06 -27.94
N ALA A 17 2.30 0.51 -26.87
CA ALA A 17 1.87 0.76 -25.50
C ALA A 17 2.08 2.23 -25.10
N LEU A 18 3.23 2.82 -25.42
CA LEU A 18 3.51 4.23 -25.19
C LEU A 18 2.51 5.13 -25.92
N ARG A 19 2.24 4.83 -27.20
CA ARG A 19 1.27 5.60 -27.99
C ARG A 19 -0.13 5.50 -27.41
N LEU A 20 -0.54 4.31 -26.98
CA LEU A 20 -1.84 4.10 -26.35
C LEU A 20 -1.95 4.90 -25.05
N ARG A 21 -0.95 4.81 -24.16
CA ARG A 21 -0.85 5.63 -22.94
C ARG A 21 -1.04 7.12 -23.24
N GLN A 22 -0.29 7.69 -24.18
CA GLN A 22 -0.39 9.11 -24.50
C GLN A 22 -1.79 9.52 -24.96
N LEU A 23 -2.44 8.68 -25.78
CA LEU A 23 -3.80 8.93 -26.26
C LEU A 23 -4.82 8.88 -25.11
N THR A 24 -4.72 7.88 -24.24
CA THR A 24 -5.67 7.70 -23.14
C THR A 24 -5.44 8.68 -21.99
N GLU A 25 -4.23 9.15 -21.76
CA GLU A 25 -3.94 10.20 -20.76
C GLU A 25 -4.55 11.55 -21.17
N THR A 26 -4.41 11.92 -22.45
CA THR A 26 -4.77 13.26 -22.95
C THR A 26 -6.22 13.38 -23.43
N ASN A 27 -6.86 12.28 -23.83
CA ASN A 27 -8.15 12.33 -24.51
C ASN A 27 -9.25 11.50 -23.78
N PRO A 28 -10.17 12.16 -23.06
CA PRO A 28 -11.27 11.48 -22.38
C PRO A 28 -12.18 10.68 -23.31
N SER A 29 -12.40 11.13 -24.55
CA SER A 29 -13.25 10.43 -25.52
C SER A 29 -12.63 9.10 -25.94
N ILE A 30 -11.32 9.07 -26.16
CA ILE A 30 -10.60 7.83 -26.47
C ILE A 30 -10.66 6.86 -25.29
N ARG A 31 -10.58 7.34 -24.04
CA ARG A 31 -10.73 6.48 -22.86
C ARG A 31 -12.10 5.81 -22.81
N ALA A 32 -13.16 6.57 -23.09
CA ALA A 32 -14.52 6.07 -23.09
C ALA A 32 -14.71 5.00 -24.18
N GLU A 33 -14.33 5.31 -25.42
CA GLU A 33 -14.42 4.39 -26.55
C GLU A 33 -13.60 3.11 -26.33
N PHE A 34 -12.40 3.24 -25.77
CA PHE A 34 -11.57 2.08 -25.42
C PHE A 34 -12.28 1.15 -24.42
N GLY A 35 -13.01 1.72 -23.46
CA GLY A 35 -13.73 0.98 -22.45
C GLY A 35 -15.05 0.35 -22.86
N GLU A 36 -15.65 0.86 -23.92
CA GLU A 36 -16.88 0.31 -24.50
C GLU A 36 -16.59 -0.89 -25.42
N SER A 37 -15.37 -0.98 -25.94
CA SER A 37 -14.94 -2.08 -26.79
C SER A 37 -14.38 -3.25 -25.98
N GLY A 38 -15.15 -4.34 -25.88
CA GLY A 38 -14.68 -5.59 -25.25
C GLY A 38 -13.40 -6.14 -25.88
N ASP A 39 -13.22 -5.96 -27.19
CA ASP A 39 -12.01 -6.39 -27.91
C ASP A 39 -10.77 -5.60 -27.47
N ASN A 40 -10.88 -4.28 -27.30
CA ASN A 40 -9.79 -3.44 -26.82
C ASN A 40 -9.36 -3.81 -25.39
N VAL A 41 -10.35 -4.09 -24.52
CA VAL A 41 -10.10 -4.55 -23.14
C VAL A 41 -9.43 -5.93 -23.15
N ALA A 42 -9.91 -6.87 -23.95
CA ALA A 42 -9.32 -8.19 -24.09
C ALA A 42 -7.86 -8.12 -24.62
N MET A 43 -7.59 -7.25 -25.59
CA MET A 43 -6.25 -7.01 -26.11
C MET A 43 -5.30 -6.43 -25.06
N LEU A 44 -5.78 -5.51 -24.21
CA LEU A 44 -5.00 -4.97 -23.11
C LEU A 44 -4.67 -6.06 -22.08
N ILE A 45 -5.66 -6.87 -21.70
CA ILE A 45 -5.51 -8.00 -20.77
C ILE A 45 -4.47 -9.01 -21.31
N ASP A 46 -4.57 -9.38 -22.57
CA ASP A 46 -3.64 -10.29 -23.23
C ASP A 46 -2.21 -9.72 -23.27
N ALA A 47 -2.05 -8.43 -23.57
CA ALA A 47 -0.75 -7.76 -23.49
C ALA A 47 -0.16 -7.77 -22.07
N ILE A 48 -1.00 -7.63 -21.04
CA ILE A 48 -0.62 -7.69 -19.63
C ILE A 48 -0.17 -9.10 -19.24
N SER A 49 -0.97 -10.13 -19.56
CA SER A 49 -0.63 -11.53 -19.26
C SER A 49 0.71 -11.93 -19.88
N ARG A 50 0.98 -11.49 -21.11
CA ARG A 50 2.29 -11.73 -21.75
C ARG A 50 3.43 -10.98 -21.06
N ALA A 51 3.22 -9.72 -20.70
CA ALA A 51 4.24 -8.93 -19.99
C ALA A 51 4.58 -9.51 -18.60
N ASP A 52 3.59 -10.09 -17.91
CA ASP A 52 3.80 -10.79 -16.62
C ASP A 52 4.51 -12.14 -16.81
N ALA A 53 4.11 -12.94 -17.81
CA ALA A 53 4.77 -14.20 -18.13
C ALA A 53 6.26 -14.01 -18.48
N LEU A 54 6.58 -12.95 -19.23
CA LEU A 54 7.95 -12.55 -19.53
C LEU A 54 8.72 -12.17 -18.25
N SER A 55 8.07 -11.50 -17.29
CA SER A 55 8.65 -11.18 -15.98
C SER A 55 9.03 -12.42 -15.18
N LYS A 56 8.11 -13.39 -15.11
CA LYS A 56 8.32 -14.67 -14.43
C LYS A 56 9.46 -15.45 -15.07
N SER A 57 9.49 -15.49 -16.40
CA SER A 57 10.53 -16.19 -17.17
C SER A 57 11.90 -15.52 -17.01
N GLN A 58 11.97 -14.19 -16.96
CA GLN A 58 13.20 -13.45 -16.69
C GLN A 58 13.70 -13.63 -15.26
N HIS A 59 12.80 -13.66 -14.27
CA HIS A 59 13.17 -13.95 -12.89
C HIS A 59 13.77 -15.36 -12.76
N ILE A 60 13.16 -16.36 -13.42
CA ILE A 60 13.71 -17.73 -13.48
C ILE A 60 15.05 -17.74 -14.21
N TRP A 61 15.16 -17.08 -15.36
CA TRP A 61 16.42 -17.00 -16.12
C TRP A 61 17.54 -16.32 -15.32
N TYR A 62 17.24 -15.25 -14.57
CA TYR A 62 18.22 -14.55 -13.75
C TYR A 62 18.66 -15.40 -12.55
N ILE A 63 17.74 -16.17 -11.96
CA ILE A 63 18.05 -17.13 -10.88
C ILE A 63 18.88 -18.28 -11.44
N ASP A 64 18.48 -18.90 -12.55
CA ASP A 64 19.22 -19.97 -13.25
C ASP A 64 20.62 -19.49 -13.67
N MET A 65 20.75 -18.23 -14.14
CA MET A 65 22.02 -17.62 -14.51
C MET A 65 22.93 -17.41 -13.31
N ILE A 66 22.37 -16.97 -12.17
CA ILE A 66 23.12 -16.80 -10.91
C ILE A 66 23.52 -18.16 -10.34
N GLU A 67 22.61 -19.14 -10.34
CA GLU A 67 22.87 -20.50 -9.82
C GLU A 67 23.89 -21.26 -10.68
N LYS A 68 23.81 -21.19 -12.03
CA LYS A 68 24.82 -21.81 -12.92
C LYS A 68 26.21 -21.19 -12.82
N ARG A 69 26.33 -19.89 -12.51
CA ARG A 69 27.64 -19.21 -12.44
C ARG A 69 28.28 -19.27 -11.04
N TYR A 70 27.50 -19.59 -10.00
CA TYR A 70 28.04 -19.85 -8.66
C TYR A 70 28.85 -21.15 -8.57
N ASP A 71 28.57 -22.12 -9.45
CA ASP A 71 29.36 -23.35 -9.54
C ASP A 71 30.71 -23.15 -10.27
N ASP A 72 30.89 -22.05 -11.02
CA ASP A 72 32.01 -21.94 -11.96
C ASP A 72 33.03 -20.79 -11.75
N LEU A 73 32.79 -19.68 -11.02
CA LEU A 73 33.79 -18.59 -10.97
C LEU A 73 33.96 -17.81 -9.65
N ALA A 74 35.22 -17.48 -9.36
CA ALA A 74 35.72 -16.66 -8.25
C ALA A 74 35.30 -15.18 -8.34
N GLU A 75 35.22 -14.52 -7.18
CA GLU A 75 34.59 -13.21 -6.85
C GLU A 75 34.92 -11.95 -7.69
N ASN A 76 35.64 -12.00 -8.82
CA ASN A 76 36.16 -10.79 -9.50
C ASN A 76 35.57 -10.45 -10.90
N GLU A 77 34.50 -11.11 -11.38
CA GLU A 77 33.90 -10.83 -12.71
C GLU A 77 32.42 -10.39 -12.66
N ILE A 78 32.05 -9.51 -11.71
CA ILE A 78 30.65 -9.03 -11.58
C ILE A 78 30.37 -7.76 -12.43
N ASP A 79 31.40 -7.09 -12.95
CA ASP A 79 31.23 -5.83 -13.69
C ASP A 79 30.92 -5.97 -15.20
N ASP A 80 31.03 -7.17 -15.77
CA ASP A 80 30.80 -7.44 -17.21
C ASP A 80 29.45 -8.13 -17.51
N ILE A 81 28.38 -7.64 -16.87
CA ILE A 81 27.02 -7.94 -17.36
C ILE A 81 26.83 -7.18 -18.69
N ASP A 82 26.83 -7.96 -19.79
CA ASP A 82 26.66 -7.54 -21.18
C ASP A 82 25.58 -6.44 -21.34
N THR A 83 25.97 -5.34 -21.98
CA THR A 83 25.14 -4.17 -22.29
C THR A 83 23.81 -4.55 -22.97
N SER A 84 23.78 -5.61 -23.77
CA SER A 84 22.58 -6.11 -24.46
C SER A 84 21.47 -6.58 -23.50
N ASP A 85 21.83 -7.22 -22.37
CA ASP A 85 20.86 -7.74 -21.40
C ASP A 85 20.24 -6.62 -20.55
N LYS A 86 21.00 -5.56 -20.30
CA LYS A 86 20.50 -4.35 -19.62
C LYS A 86 19.48 -3.61 -20.48
N ASP A 87 19.71 -3.53 -21.78
CA ASP A 87 18.79 -2.88 -22.71
C ASP A 87 17.49 -3.67 -22.87
N LEU A 88 17.56 -5.00 -23.02
CA LEU A 88 16.36 -5.84 -23.10
C LEU A 88 15.49 -5.71 -21.84
N LYS A 89 16.09 -5.77 -20.65
CA LYS A 89 15.39 -5.54 -19.38
C LYS A 89 14.70 -4.18 -19.34
N ARG A 90 15.40 -3.14 -19.79
CA ARG A 90 14.85 -1.77 -19.87
C ARG A 90 13.64 -1.70 -20.80
N LEU A 91 13.69 -2.35 -21.96
CA LEU A 91 12.55 -2.41 -22.88
C LEU A 91 11.32 -3.06 -22.25
N HIS A 92 11.50 -4.16 -21.51
CA HIS A 92 10.41 -4.81 -20.79
C HIS A 92 9.83 -3.93 -19.69
N ASP A 93 10.67 -3.24 -18.92
CA ASP A 93 10.21 -2.32 -17.88
C ASP A 93 9.45 -1.13 -18.46
N ASP A 94 9.93 -0.56 -19.56
CA ASP A 94 9.24 0.50 -20.29
C ASP A 94 7.88 0.02 -20.83
N LEU A 95 7.80 -1.21 -21.36
CA LEU A 95 6.53 -1.80 -21.79
C LEU A 95 5.56 -1.92 -20.60
N ARG A 96 6.00 -2.49 -19.47
CA ARG A 96 5.17 -2.65 -18.27
C ARG A 96 4.65 -1.32 -17.76
N GLU A 97 5.52 -0.32 -17.67
CA GLU A 97 5.15 1.01 -17.21
C GLU A 97 4.07 1.62 -18.09
N ASN A 98 4.23 1.52 -19.41
CA ASN A 98 3.25 2.04 -20.35
C ASN A 98 1.91 1.30 -20.23
N LEU A 99 1.93 -0.02 -20.09
CA LEU A 99 0.71 -0.80 -19.87
C LEU A 99 -0.01 -0.41 -18.57
N ILE A 100 0.72 -0.29 -17.45
CA ILE A 100 0.13 0.09 -16.16
C ILE A 100 -0.41 1.53 -16.19
N ALA A 101 0.27 2.45 -16.85
CA ALA A 101 -0.22 3.81 -17.05
C ALA A 101 -1.48 3.82 -17.94
N THR A 102 -1.51 3.03 -19.01
CA THR A 102 -2.72 2.84 -19.82
C THR A 102 -3.86 2.32 -18.95
N ILE A 103 -3.68 1.23 -18.19
CA ILE A 103 -4.68 0.70 -17.24
C ILE A 103 -5.22 1.82 -16.35
N THR A 104 -4.31 2.56 -15.71
CA THR A 104 -4.67 3.66 -14.80
C THR A 104 -5.58 4.67 -15.50
N SER A 105 -5.19 5.09 -16.70
CA SER A 105 -5.91 6.11 -17.46
C SER A 105 -7.29 5.62 -17.94
N VAL A 106 -7.41 4.41 -18.49
CA VAL A 106 -8.68 3.90 -19.00
C VAL A 106 -9.66 3.54 -17.87
N SER A 107 -9.13 3.14 -16.70
CA SER A 107 -9.94 2.75 -15.54
C SER A 107 -10.57 3.93 -14.80
N ILE A 108 -10.24 5.19 -15.08
CA ILE A 108 -10.72 6.35 -14.29
C ILE A 108 -12.27 6.40 -14.25
N HIS A 109 -12.95 6.21 -15.39
CA HIS A 109 -14.40 6.45 -15.51
C HIS A 109 -15.23 5.25 -15.96
N SER A 110 -14.62 4.08 -16.19
CA SER A 110 -15.35 2.89 -16.65
C SER A 110 -15.29 1.77 -15.61
N ASP A 111 -16.42 1.48 -14.98
CA ASP A 111 -16.51 0.38 -14.02
C ASP A 111 -16.43 -1.00 -14.70
N ASN A 112 -16.88 -1.11 -15.95
CA ASN A 112 -16.70 -2.32 -16.75
C ASN A 112 -15.22 -2.64 -16.95
N ILE A 113 -14.41 -1.66 -17.36
CA ILE A 113 -12.95 -1.87 -17.47
C ILE A 113 -12.35 -2.21 -16.12
N LYS A 114 -12.69 -1.45 -15.07
CA LYS A 114 -12.17 -1.72 -13.72
C LYS A 114 -12.43 -3.17 -13.33
N LYS A 115 -13.65 -3.66 -13.56
CA LYS A 115 -14.08 -5.01 -13.23
C LYS A 115 -13.33 -6.05 -14.06
N SER A 116 -13.28 -5.92 -15.37
CA SER A 116 -12.59 -6.87 -16.25
C SER A 116 -11.08 -6.99 -15.95
N ILE A 117 -10.42 -5.87 -15.63
CA ILE A 117 -9.01 -5.88 -15.25
C ILE A 117 -8.82 -6.59 -13.91
N ALA A 118 -9.65 -6.31 -12.90
CA ALA A 118 -9.53 -6.94 -11.59
C ALA A 118 -9.89 -8.44 -11.61
N GLU A 119 -10.84 -8.86 -12.46
CA GLU A 119 -11.21 -10.26 -12.67
C GLU A 119 -10.12 -11.07 -13.39
N THR A 120 -9.12 -10.41 -13.97
CA THR A 120 -7.96 -11.05 -14.60
C THR A 120 -6.84 -11.28 -13.57
N PRO A 121 -6.55 -12.53 -13.15
CA PRO A 121 -5.58 -12.79 -12.09
C PRO A 121 -4.16 -12.31 -12.42
N ASP A 122 -3.72 -12.45 -13.68
CA ASP A 122 -2.41 -11.98 -14.13
C ASP A 122 -2.28 -10.45 -14.04
N ALA A 123 -3.36 -9.71 -14.29
CA ALA A 123 -3.37 -8.26 -14.19
C ALA A 123 -3.26 -7.80 -12.73
N VAL A 124 -4.00 -8.44 -11.83
CA VAL A 124 -3.87 -8.20 -10.38
C VAL A 124 -2.44 -8.49 -9.94
N GLN A 125 -1.86 -9.62 -10.35
CA GLN A 125 -0.53 -10.01 -9.93
C GLN A 125 0.57 -9.11 -10.51
N LEU A 126 0.45 -8.69 -11.77
CA LEU A 126 1.35 -7.74 -12.41
C LEU A 126 1.34 -6.39 -11.66
N LEU A 127 0.16 -5.86 -11.34
CA LEU A 127 0.01 -4.61 -10.59
C LEU A 127 0.60 -4.71 -9.18
N VAL A 128 0.32 -5.81 -8.46
CA VAL A 128 0.87 -6.05 -7.13
C VAL A 128 2.39 -6.16 -7.20
N ASN A 129 2.94 -6.93 -8.13
CA ASN A 129 4.38 -7.11 -8.29
C ASN A 129 5.10 -5.82 -8.71
N ALA A 130 4.47 -4.98 -9.53
CA ALA A 130 5.02 -3.70 -9.97
C ALA A 130 5.31 -2.74 -8.81
N MET A 131 4.58 -2.84 -7.69
CA MET A 131 4.87 -2.06 -6.47
C MET A 131 6.18 -2.48 -5.79
N HIS A 132 6.68 -3.69 -6.00
CA HIS A 132 7.92 -4.17 -5.39
C HIS A 132 9.16 -3.99 -6.28
N TYR A 133 8.98 -3.61 -7.54
CA TYR A 133 10.07 -3.56 -8.51
C TYR A 133 11.18 -2.58 -8.09
N ARG A 134 12.40 -3.10 -7.92
CA ARG A 134 13.58 -2.31 -7.51
C ARG A 134 14.07 -1.48 -8.70
N GLY A 135 14.24 -0.17 -8.50
CA GLY A 135 14.91 0.74 -9.45
C GLY A 135 14.04 1.68 -10.29
N ARG A 136 12.70 1.56 -10.27
CA ARG A 136 11.79 2.49 -10.97
C ARG A 136 10.72 3.04 -10.02
N GLU A 137 10.94 4.25 -9.50
CA GLU A 137 10.00 4.95 -8.61
C GLU A 137 8.66 5.25 -9.29
N GLU A 138 8.71 5.69 -10.55
CA GLU A 138 7.54 6.00 -11.36
C GLU A 138 6.63 4.77 -11.53
N LEU A 139 7.20 3.62 -11.90
CA LEU A 139 6.46 2.37 -12.05
C LEU A 139 5.71 1.97 -10.78
N ARG A 140 6.38 2.03 -9.61
CA ARG A 140 5.74 1.71 -8.32
C ARG A 140 4.60 2.66 -8.02
N THR A 141 4.79 3.95 -8.28
CA THR A 141 3.80 5.00 -8.07
C THR A 141 2.57 4.77 -8.95
N THR A 142 2.78 4.57 -10.24
CA THR A 142 1.69 4.31 -11.20
C THR A 142 0.95 3.03 -10.84
N ALA A 143 1.64 1.98 -10.38
CA ALA A 143 0.99 0.75 -9.92
C ALA A 143 0.08 0.99 -8.71
N VAL A 144 0.54 1.71 -7.68
CA VAL A 144 -0.30 2.03 -6.50
C VAL A 144 -1.53 2.86 -6.91
N VAL A 145 -1.35 3.84 -7.80
CA VAL A 145 -2.45 4.67 -8.31
C VAL A 145 -3.43 3.83 -9.13
N ALA A 146 -2.95 2.94 -10.00
CA ALA A 146 -3.78 2.01 -10.76
C ALA A 146 -4.65 1.16 -9.83
N ILE A 147 -4.04 0.52 -8.83
CA ILE A 147 -4.74 -0.32 -7.84
C ILE A 147 -5.79 0.51 -7.10
N ARG A 148 -5.43 1.72 -6.65
CA ARG A 148 -6.38 2.62 -5.98
C ARG A 148 -7.60 2.93 -6.86
N THR A 149 -7.37 3.22 -8.14
CA THR A 149 -8.42 3.50 -9.12
C THR A 149 -9.31 2.28 -9.34
N LEU A 150 -8.73 1.09 -9.49
CA LEU A 150 -9.48 -0.15 -9.66
C LEU A 150 -10.31 -0.50 -8.41
N CYS A 151 -9.77 -0.25 -7.22
CA CYS A 151 -10.43 -0.47 -5.93
C CYS A 151 -11.48 0.58 -5.57
N SER A 152 -11.74 1.58 -6.43
CA SER A 152 -12.92 2.44 -6.24
C SER A 152 -14.22 1.66 -6.43
N LEU A 153 -14.15 0.46 -7.04
CA LEU A 153 -15.26 -0.49 -7.16
C LEU A 153 -15.13 -1.59 -6.09
N ASP A 154 -16.17 -1.78 -5.29
CA ASP A 154 -16.16 -2.74 -4.17
C ASP A 154 -15.90 -4.19 -4.60
N SER A 155 -16.45 -4.60 -5.75
CA SER A 155 -16.21 -5.95 -6.30
C SER A 155 -14.73 -6.22 -6.59
N ASN A 156 -13.92 -5.18 -6.77
CA ASN A 156 -12.49 -5.33 -7.03
C ASN A 156 -11.68 -5.41 -5.74
N LYS A 157 -12.17 -4.81 -4.65
CA LYS A 157 -11.47 -4.77 -3.36
C LYS A 157 -11.19 -6.18 -2.84
N ILE A 158 -12.15 -7.10 -2.97
CA ILE A 158 -11.97 -8.50 -2.57
C ILE A 158 -10.90 -9.22 -3.39
N LEU A 159 -10.77 -8.91 -4.69
CA LEU A 159 -9.81 -9.53 -5.59
C LEU A 159 -8.38 -9.07 -5.26
N PHE A 160 -8.20 -7.78 -5.00
CA PHE A 160 -6.92 -7.24 -4.55
C PHE A 160 -6.57 -7.66 -3.12
N ALA A 161 -7.54 -7.68 -2.21
CA ALA A 161 -7.32 -8.12 -0.82
C ALA A 161 -6.88 -9.60 -0.72
N LYS A 162 -7.31 -10.43 -1.68
CA LYS A 162 -6.87 -11.83 -1.83
C LYS A 162 -5.43 -11.98 -2.30
N ALA A 163 -4.83 -10.95 -2.87
CA ALA A 163 -3.46 -11.03 -3.35
C ALA A 163 -2.49 -11.03 -2.17
N GLU A 164 -1.82 -12.16 -1.94
CA GLU A 164 -0.96 -12.46 -0.78
C GLU A 164 -0.02 -11.31 -0.36
N LYS A 165 0.53 -10.57 -1.33
CA LYS A 165 1.59 -9.58 -1.10
C LYS A 165 1.11 -8.13 -1.11
N ILE A 166 -0.19 -7.86 -1.31
CA ILE A 166 -0.73 -6.50 -1.49
C ILE A 166 -0.39 -5.59 -0.31
N PHE A 167 -0.75 -5.99 0.92
CA PHE A 167 -0.54 -5.19 2.12
C PHE A 167 0.95 -5.05 2.45
N LYS A 168 1.74 -6.10 2.25
CA LYS A 168 3.20 -6.06 2.43
C LYS A 168 3.86 -5.05 1.49
N TYR A 169 3.42 -4.97 0.24
CA TYR A 169 3.97 -4.03 -0.73
C TYR A 169 3.46 -2.62 -0.52
N LEU A 170 2.18 -2.42 -0.22
CA LEU A 170 1.62 -1.11 0.14
C LEU A 170 2.31 -0.51 1.39
N THR A 171 2.56 -1.32 2.43
CA THR A 171 3.25 -0.84 3.63
C THR A 171 4.72 -0.50 3.40
N ARG A 172 5.40 -1.21 2.48
CA ARG A 172 6.76 -0.83 2.02
C ARG A 172 6.78 0.51 1.30
N MET A 173 5.64 0.96 0.75
CA MET A 173 5.59 2.28 0.13
C MET A 173 5.82 3.41 1.14
N PHE A 174 5.66 3.14 2.44
CA PHE A 174 5.91 4.12 3.50
C PHE A 174 7.39 4.45 3.73
N ASP A 175 8.29 3.66 3.15
CA ASP A 175 9.73 3.96 3.20
C ASP A 175 10.12 5.02 2.14
N PHE A 176 9.21 5.41 1.23
CA PHE A 176 9.44 6.48 0.24
C PHE A 176 9.06 7.86 0.77
N ARG A 177 9.74 8.91 0.28
CA ARG A 177 9.51 10.30 0.72
C ARG A 177 8.41 11.05 -0.04
N ASP A 178 7.93 10.50 -1.15
CA ASP A 178 6.91 11.16 -1.96
C ASP A 178 5.54 11.13 -1.27
N GLY A 179 5.04 12.30 -0.87
CA GLY A 179 3.75 12.45 -0.21
C GLY A 179 2.56 11.95 -1.03
N LEU A 180 2.59 12.03 -2.36
CA LEU A 180 1.52 11.51 -3.22
C LEU A 180 1.48 9.98 -3.17
N VAL A 181 2.64 9.35 -3.21
CA VAL A 181 2.79 7.88 -3.11
C VAL A 181 2.33 7.40 -1.75
N LEU A 182 2.77 8.07 -0.67
CA LEU A 182 2.36 7.76 0.70
C LEU A 182 0.85 7.85 0.86
N LYS A 183 0.22 8.93 0.35
CA LYS A 183 -1.23 9.13 0.41
C LYS A 183 -1.98 8.08 -0.39
N ALA A 184 -1.51 7.75 -1.59
CA ALA A 184 -2.13 6.73 -2.42
C ALA A 184 -2.05 5.35 -1.74
N ALA A 185 -0.88 4.97 -1.22
CA ALA A 185 -0.67 3.70 -0.55
C ALA A 185 -1.51 3.59 0.74
N PHE A 186 -1.46 4.60 1.61
CA PHE A 186 -2.24 4.62 2.85
C PHE A 186 -3.74 4.57 2.55
N GLY A 187 -4.21 5.39 1.61
CA GLY A 187 -5.63 5.40 1.26
C GLY A 187 -6.10 4.09 0.60
N THR A 188 -5.22 3.37 -0.10
CA THR A 188 -5.54 2.03 -0.63
C THR A 188 -5.62 1.00 0.50
N ILE A 189 -4.69 1.03 1.47
CA ILE A 189 -4.77 0.18 2.68
C ILE A 189 -6.08 0.44 3.42
N LEU A 190 -6.43 1.71 3.66
CA LEU A 190 -7.64 2.10 4.37
C LEU A 190 -8.89 1.56 3.69
N SER A 191 -8.95 1.67 2.35
CA SER A 191 -10.08 1.23 1.54
C SER A 191 -10.25 -0.29 1.54
N LEU A 192 -9.15 -1.03 1.35
CA LEU A 192 -9.15 -2.49 1.38
C LEU A 192 -9.47 -3.01 2.78
N TRP A 193 -8.84 -2.43 3.81
CA TRP A 193 -9.04 -2.86 5.19
C TRP A 193 -10.47 -2.63 5.64
N SER A 194 -11.01 -1.43 5.45
CA SER A 194 -12.37 -1.11 5.92
C SER A 194 -13.40 -1.98 5.20
N PHE A 195 -13.19 -2.29 3.92
CA PHE A 195 -14.04 -3.25 3.20
C PHE A 195 -13.98 -4.65 3.81
N LEU A 196 -12.80 -5.15 4.18
CA LEU A 196 -12.67 -6.46 4.83
C LEU A 196 -13.35 -6.47 6.21
N ASP A 197 -13.16 -5.41 6.99
CA ASP A 197 -13.73 -5.19 8.33
C ASP A 197 -15.27 -5.15 8.30
N ASP A 198 -15.85 -4.40 7.36
CA ASP A 198 -17.32 -4.31 7.18
C ASP A 198 -17.93 -5.63 6.69
N THR A 199 -17.15 -6.43 5.95
CA THR A 199 -17.62 -7.72 5.41
C THR A 199 -17.47 -8.90 6.38
N GLU A 200 -17.08 -8.69 7.64
CA GLU A 200 -16.93 -9.74 8.66
C GLU A 200 -18.21 -10.58 8.92
N SER A 201 -19.37 -10.19 8.37
CA SER A 201 -20.54 -11.09 8.29
C SER A 201 -20.37 -12.27 7.32
N ASN A 202 -19.33 -12.29 6.48
CA ASN A 202 -18.90 -13.44 5.67
C ASN A 202 -17.56 -13.97 6.22
N SER A 203 -17.64 -15.04 7.02
CA SER A 203 -16.57 -15.76 7.74
C SER A 203 -15.41 -16.33 6.90
N VAL A 204 -15.26 -15.91 5.64
CA VAL A 204 -14.30 -16.46 4.68
C VAL A 204 -12.97 -15.68 4.68
N PHE A 205 -12.93 -14.45 5.20
CA PHE A 205 -11.73 -13.60 5.19
C PHE A 205 -11.29 -13.15 6.59
N THR A 206 -10.47 -13.97 7.25
CA THR A 206 -9.69 -13.50 8.40
C THR A 206 -8.40 -12.86 7.89
N ILE A 207 -8.18 -11.57 8.20
CA ILE A 207 -6.89 -10.94 7.92
C ILE A 207 -5.82 -11.67 8.74
N GLU A 208 -4.82 -12.23 8.06
CA GLU A 208 -3.75 -12.94 8.76
C GLU A 208 -3.10 -12.05 9.84
N PRO A 209 -2.77 -12.62 11.02
CA PRO A 209 -2.09 -11.87 12.07
C PRO A 209 -0.77 -11.24 11.59
N SER A 210 -0.10 -11.89 10.64
CA SER A 210 1.10 -11.39 9.97
C SER A 210 0.81 -10.06 9.24
N VAL A 211 -0.25 -10.01 8.44
CA VAL A 211 -0.67 -8.83 7.67
C VAL A 211 -1.06 -7.70 8.60
N LYS A 212 -1.87 -7.97 9.63
CA LYS A 212 -2.27 -6.98 10.64
C LYS A 212 -1.04 -6.34 11.31
N ALA A 213 -0.06 -7.15 11.71
CA ALA A 213 1.17 -6.65 12.30
C ALA A 213 1.98 -5.77 11.33
N HIS A 214 2.07 -6.13 10.04
CA HIS A 214 2.75 -5.32 9.04
C HIS A 214 2.06 -3.97 8.80
N VAL A 215 0.72 -3.97 8.73
CA VAL A 215 -0.07 -2.74 8.57
C VAL A 215 0.13 -1.83 9.77
N ILE A 216 -0.03 -2.33 11.00
CA ILE A 216 0.15 -1.52 12.22
C ILE A 216 1.57 -0.94 12.29
N LYS A 217 2.60 -1.74 12.00
CA LYS A 217 3.99 -1.27 11.92
C LYS A 217 4.14 -0.13 10.90
N GLY A 218 3.55 -0.29 9.71
CA GLY A 218 3.57 0.74 8.66
C GLY A 218 2.85 2.04 9.07
N ILE A 219 1.69 1.93 9.71
CA ILE A 219 0.93 3.08 10.24
C ILE A 219 1.74 3.82 11.30
N ILE A 220 2.42 3.11 12.20
CA ILE A 220 3.27 3.75 13.22
C ILE A 220 4.43 4.50 12.58
N LYS A 221 5.08 3.97 11.54
CA LYS A 221 6.09 4.70 10.77
C LYS A 221 5.55 6.03 10.20
N LEU A 222 4.31 6.06 9.72
CA LEU A 222 3.68 7.29 9.24
C LEU A 222 3.47 8.30 10.38
N ILE A 223 3.09 7.82 11.57
CA ILE A 223 2.96 8.66 12.77
C ILE A 223 4.33 9.22 13.18
N GLU A 224 5.39 8.42 13.18
CA GLU A 224 6.76 8.86 13.46
C GLU A 224 7.20 9.94 12.45
N ALA A 225 6.92 9.73 11.17
CA ALA A 225 7.20 10.65 10.07
C ALA A 225 6.28 11.88 10.05
N ARG A 226 5.24 11.93 10.89
CA ARG A 226 4.26 13.03 10.96
C ARG A 226 3.45 13.24 9.69
N CYS A 227 3.19 12.16 8.95
CA CYS A 227 2.41 12.19 7.72
C CYS A 227 0.95 11.83 7.99
N PHE A 228 0.02 12.65 7.48
CA PHE A 228 -1.44 12.39 7.49
C PHE A 228 -2.00 12.02 8.88
N LEU A 229 -1.51 12.69 9.94
CA LEU A 229 -1.77 12.30 11.33
C LEU A 229 -3.25 12.11 11.65
N ASP A 230 -4.13 13.00 11.19
CA ASP A 230 -5.56 12.91 11.47
C ASP A 230 -6.15 11.59 10.94
N ASP A 231 -5.92 11.28 9.65
CA ASP A 231 -6.44 10.06 9.01
C ASP A 231 -5.79 8.78 9.56
N VAL A 232 -4.47 8.83 9.78
CA VAL A 232 -3.67 7.68 10.25
C VAL A 232 -4.04 7.32 11.70
N LEU A 233 -4.25 8.32 12.56
CA LEU A 233 -4.67 8.10 13.94
C LEU A 233 -6.16 7.72 14.04
N GLU A 234 -7.02 8.24 13.17
CA GLU A 234 -8.41 7.79 13.09
C GLU A 234 -8.48 6.29 12.73
N PHE A 235 -7.69 5.87 11.73
CA PHE A 235 -7.61 4.46 11.38
C PHE A 235 -7.05 3.61 12.52
N LEU A 236 -5.97 4.04 13.18
CA LEU A 236 -5.39 3.31 14.31
C LEU A 236 -6.33 3.27 15.53
N ALA A 237 -7.12 4.31 15.76
CA ALA A 237 -8.15 4.35 16.79
C ALA A 237 -9.27 3.32 16.54
N ARG A 238 -9.69 3.13 15.28
CA ARG A 238 -10.63 2.05 14.93
C ARG A 238 -10.04 0.67 15.24
N LEU A 239 -8.79 0.43 14.84
CA LEU A 239 -8.10 -0.85 15.11
C LEU A 239 -7.93 -1.11 16.61
N SER A 240 -7.84 -0.07 17.44
CA SER A 240 -7.60 -0.20 18.90
C SER A 240 -8.75 -0.83 19.68
N ILE A 241 -9.90 -1.06 19.03
CA ILE A 241 -11.00 -1.84 19.60
C ILE A 241 -10.62 -3.32 19.74
N HIS A 242 -9.73 -3.82 18.87
CA HIS A 242 -9.29 -5.22 18.89
C HIS A 242 -8.05 -5.40 19.77
N ASP A 243 -8.10 -6.46 20.59
CA ASP A 243 -7.07 -6.78 21.56
C ASP A 243 -5.72 -7.07 20.91
N ASP A 244 -5.75 -7.91 19.86
CA ASP A 244 -4.57 -8.33 19.13
C ASP A 244 -3.90 -7.16 18.38
N ALA A 245 -4.68 -6.22 17.85
CA ALA A 245 -4.17 -5.00 17.25
C ALA A 245 -3.48 -4.11 18.29
N THR A 246 -4.09 -3.95 19.48
CA THR A 246 -3.53 -3.15 20.57
C THR A 246 -2.20 -3.72 21.06
N GLU A 247 -2.07 -5.04 21.17
CA GLU A 247 -0.80 -5.70 21.51
C GLU A 247 0.30 -5.38 20.48
N LYS A 248 -0.03 -5.40 19.18
CA LYS A 248 0.92 -5.00 18.13
C LYS A 248 1.28 -3.52 18.20
N MET A 249 0.35 -2.65 18.56
CA MET A 249 0.65 -1.22 18.76
C MET A 249 1.69 -1.01 19.85
N VAL A 250 1.55 -1.71 20.99
CA VAL A 250 2.53 -1.68 22.08
C VAL A 250 3.88 -2.24 21.63
N MET A 251 3.88 -3.38 20.93
CA MET A 251 5.10 -4.01 20.37
C MET A 251 5.92 -3.08 19.48
N TYR A 252 5.26 -2.13 18.80
CA TYR A 252 5.89 -1.18 17.89
C TYR A 252 5.96 0.24 18.48
N ASP A 253 6.02 0.39 19.81
CA ASP A 253 6.25 1.66 20.51
C ASP A 253 5.23 2.78 20.20
N ALA A 254 3.97 2.41 19.91
CA ALA A 254 2.91 3.39 19.65
C ALA A 254 2.72 4.36 20.84
N THR A 255 2.84 3.88 22.08
CA THR A 255 2.70 4.70 23.30
C THR A 255 3.62 5.92 23.28
N THR A 256 4.92 5.71 23.07
CA THR A 256 5.92 6.78 22.97
C THR A 256 5.61 7.73 21.80
N CYS A 257 5.24 7.18 20.65
CA CYS A 257 4.89 7.97 19.46
C CYS A 257 3.69 8.90 19.72
N LEU A 258 2.63 8.37 20.32
CA LEU A 258 1.39 9.11 20.62
C LEU A 258 1.63 10.24 21.62
N PHE A 259 2.40 9.99 22.67
CA PHE A 259 2.80 11.07 23.59
C PHE A 259 3.63 12.14 22.91
N TYR A 260 4.57 11.74 22.05
CA TYR A 260 5.34 12.70 21.28
C TYR A 260 4.43 13.53 20.34
N VAL A 261 3.36 12.95 19.79
CA VAL A 261 2.36 13.68 19.00
C VAL A 261 1.61 14.69 19.86
N LEU A 262 1.05 14.25 21.00
CA LEU A 262 0.29 15.10 21.92
C LEU A 262 1.11 16.29 22.45
N ARG A 263 2.40 16.10 22.69
CA ARG A 263 3.31 17.17 23.14
C ARG A 263 3.48 18.31 22.16
N LYS A 264 3.24 18.07 20.86
CA LYS A 264 3.36 19.09 19.81
C LYS A 264 2.07 19.90 19.62
N ASN A 265 1.13 19.79 20.56
CA ASN A 265 -0.17 20.48 20.56
C ASN A 265 -0.92 20.33 19.22
N PRO A 266 -1.34 19.10 18.88
CA PRO A 266 -1.96 18.82 17.59
C PRO A 266 -3.43 19.29 17.55
N SER A 267 -4.11 19.03 16.42
CA SER A 267 -5.54 19.32 16.23
C SER A 267 -6.40 18.63 17.31
N LEU A 268 -7.61 19.13 17.56
CA LEU A 268 -8.55 18.50 18.49
C LEU A 268 -8.88 17.07 18.07
N HIS A 269 -9.01 16.81 16.77
CA HIS A 269 -9.26 15.49 16.23
C HIS A 269 -8.10 14.51 16.52
N THR A 270 -6.87 14.92 16.24
CA THR A 270 -5.66 14.16 16.61
C THR A 270 -5.59 13.91 18.12
N LYS A 271 -5.90 14.90 18.97
CA LYS A 271 -5.92 14.72 20.43
C LYS A 271 -6.92 13.65 20.86
N GLU A 272 -8.13 13.68 20.29
CA GLU A 272 -9.16 12.69 20.57
C GLU A 272 -8.72 11.28 20.17
N ASN A 273 -8.23 11.09 18.95
CA ASN A 273 -7.80 9.78 18.46
C ASN A 273 -6.61 9.23 19.27
N CYS A 274 -5.62 10.08 19.60
CA CYS A 274 -4.54 9.68 20.51
C CYS A 274 -5.06 9.24 21.88
N ALA A 275 -6.02 9.97 22.46
CA ALA A 275 -6.61 9.61 23.75
C ALA A 275 -7.36 8.28 23.70
N VAL A 276 -8.09 8.00 22.61
CA VAL A 276 -8.79 6.73 22.39
C VAL A 276 -7.79 5.57 22.34
N ILE A 277 -6.72 5.69 21.54
CA ILE A 277 -5.71 4.63 21.39
C ILE A 277 -4.96 4.40 22.71
N LEU A 278 -4.48 5.46 23.37
CA LEU A 278 -3.78 5.35 24.65
C LEU A 278 -4.66 4.73 25.74
N HIS A 279 -5.96 5.03 25.75
CA HIS A 279 -6.90 4.40 26.68
C HIS A 279 -7.07 2.91 26.41
N ALA A 280 -7.20 2.51 25.13
CA ALA A 280 -7.28 1.11 24.75
C ALA A 280 -6.02 0.33 25.18
N ILE A 281 -4.83 0.90 24.93
CA ILE A 281 -3.55 0.36 25.39
C ILE A 281 -3.52 0.23 26.92
N CYS A 282 -3.89 1.28 27.65
CA CYS A 282 -3.89 1.30 29.11
C CYS A 282 -4.81 0.22 29.71
N CYS A 283 -5.96 -0.05 29.09
CA CYS A 283 -6.90 -1.08 29.54
C CYS A 283 -6.34 -2.52 29.50
N LYS A 284 -5.27 -2.78 28.73
CA LYS A 284 -4.64 -4.12 28.65
C LYS A 284 -3.86 -4.51 29.90
N LYS A 285 -3.61 -3.57 30.82
CA LYS A 285 -2.87 -3.79 32.08
C LYS A 285 -1.46 -4.38 31.89
N ASP A 286 -0.82 -4.14 30.74
CA ASP A 286 0.60 -4.45 30.59
C ASP A 286 1.43 -3.56 31.54
N HIS A 287 2.11 -4.20 32.48
CA HIS A 287 2.82 -3.51 33.56
C HIS A 287 3.91 -2.59 33.03
N ARG A 288 4.62 -3.02 31.97
CA ARG A 288 5.67 -2.23 31.35
C ARG A 288 5.11 -0.94 30.73
N THR A 289 4.01 -1.06 29.99
CA THR A 289 3.34 0.09 29.39
C THR A 289 2.80 1.06 30.44
N LEU A 290 2.19 0.57 31.53
CA LEU A 290 1.70 1.43 32.61
C LEU A 290 2.84 2.20 33.30
N ILE A 291 4.00 1.57 33.53
CA ILE A 291 5.19 2.24 34.07
C ILE A 291 5.66 3.36 33.12
N GLU A 292 5.73 3.07 31.82
CA GLU A 292 6.13 4.06 30.80
C GLU A 292 5.18 5.27 30.81
N MET A 293 3.87 5.01 30.77
CA MET A 293 2.84 6.06 30.79
C MET A 293 2.89 6.89 32.09
N ARG A 294 3.10 6.24 33.24
CA ARG A 294 3.24 6.92 34.54
C ARG A 294 4.50 7.81 34.57
N SER A 295 5.60 7.34 34.00
CA SER A 295 6.85 8.09 33.91
C SER A 295 6.72 9.33 33.00
N GLU A 296 6.12 9.18 31.82
CA GLU A 296 5.86 10.29 30.90
C GLU A 296 4.91 11.31 31.54
N GLU A 297 3.86 10.87 32.24
CA GLU A 297 2.94 11.80 32.91
C GLU A 297 3.60 12.55 34.08
N LYS A 298 4.36 11.86 34.93
CA LYS A 298 5.07 12.48 36.05
C LYS A 298 6.07 13.55 35.58
N SER A 299 6.73 13.31 34.45
CA SER A 299 7.77 14.19 33.93
C SER A 299 7.22 15.33 33.06
N ARG A 300 6.17 15.09 32.26
CA ARG A 300 5.72 16.02 31.21
C ARG A 300 4.28 16.50 31.32
N ARG A 301 3.48 15.92 32.22
CA ARG A 301 2.06 16.26 32.43
C ARG A 301 1.27 16.32 31.11
N THR A 302 1.57 15.41 30.19
CA THR A 302 1.01 15.45 28.83
C THR A 302 -0.47 15.14 28.84
N LEU A 303 -0.92 14.17 29.65
CA LEU A 303 -2.32 13.81 29.82
C LEU A 303 -3.07 14.88 30.60
N SER A 304 -2.51 15.38 31.71
CA SER A 304 -3.14 16.47 32.48
C SER A 304 -3.41 17.71 31.61
N ARG A 305 -2.46 18.11 30.76
CA ARG A 305 -2.68 19.22 29.80
C ARG A 305 -3.71 18.90 28.72
N LEU A 306 -3.86 17.63 28.35
CA LEU A 306 -4.89 17.22 27.39
C LEU A 306 -6.29 17.37 28.00
N VAL A 307 -6.45 17.13 29.30
CA VAL A 307 -7.73 17.34 30.02
C VAL A 307 -8.18 18.81 29.97
N GLU A 308 -7.24 19.76 30.01
CA GLU A 308 -7.53 21.21 30.00
C GLU A 308 -7.98 21.75 28.63
N GLY A 309 -7.70 21.04 27.53
CA GLY A 309 -7.88 21.57 26.17
C GLY A 309 -8.18 20.51 25.10
N GLY A 310 -8.81 19.41 25.51
CA GLY A 310 -9.24 18.31 24.65
C GLY A 310 -10.74 18.35 24.37
N THR A 311 -11.20 17.48 23.48
CA THR A 311 -12.65 17.26 23.27
C THR A 311 -13.26 16.55 24.48
N PRO A 312 -14.59 16.63 24.69
CA PRO A 312 -15.25 15.90 25.78
C PRO A 312 -14.92 14.40 25.78
N ARG A 313 -14.88 13.77 24.61
CA ARG A 313 -14.53 12.35 24.47
C ARG A 313 -13.07 12.09 24.85
N ALA A 314 -12.14 12.94 24.42
CA ALA A 314 -10.73 12.84 24.78
C ALA A 314 -10.54 12.95 26.30
N ILE A 315 -11.21 13.91 26.93
CA ILE A 315 -11.17 14.17 28.37
C ILE A 315 -11.63 12.92 29.15
N ILE A 316 -12.77 12.33 28.77
CA ILE A 316 -13.29 11.11 29.41
C ILE A 316 -12.27 9.98 29.33
N LYS A 317 -11.69 9.75 28.14
CA LYS A 317 -10.68 8.69 27.94
C LYS A 317 -9.42 8.94 28.75
N VAL A 318 -8.93 10.17 28.78
CA VAL A 318 -7.71 10.50 29.55
C VAL A 318 -7.93 10.42 31.05
N ASN A 319 -9.07 10.85 31.58
CA ASN A 319 -9.36 10.70 33.00
C ASN A 319 -9.35 9.22 33.42
N GLY A 320 -9.95 8.34 32.60
CA GLY A 320 -9.89 6.90 32.83
C GLY A 320 -8.48 6.30 32.76
N ILE A 321 -7.53 6.92 32.03
CA ILE A 321 -6.11 6.55 32.07
C ILE A 321 -5.49 7.03 33.40
N LEU A 322 -5.68 8.31 33.74
CA LEU A 322 -5.08 8.93 34.92
C LEU A 322 -5.51 8.25 36.23
N GLU A 323 -6.75 7.77 36.31
CA GLU A 323 -7.24 6.97 37.44
C GLU A 323 -6.46 5.65 37.57
N ARG A 324 -6.32 4.92 36.46
CA ARG A 324 -5.56 3.65 36.43
C ARG A 324 -4.08 3.82 36.70
N LEU A 325 -3.48 4.96 36.33
CA LEU A 325 -2.08 5.24 36.64
C LEU A 325 -1.84 5.50 38.13
N LYS A 326 -2.88 5.72 38.96
CA LYS A 326 -2.76 5.89 40.42
C LYS A 326 -2.83 4.57 41.19
N GLU A 327 -3.39 3.51 40.58
CA GLU A 327 -3.44 2.15 41.12
C GLU A 327 -2.05 1.49 41.11
#